data_AF-A0ABD2JW53-F1
#
_entry.id   AF-A0ABD2JW53-F1
#
_cell.length_a   1.000
_cell.length_b   1.000
_cell.length_c   1.000
_cell.angle_alpha   90.00
_cell.angle_beta   90.00
_cell.angle_gamma   90.00
#
_symmetry.space_group_name_H-M   'P 1'
#
loop_
_entity.id
_entity.type
_entity.pdbx_description
1 polymer ?
#
loop_
_entity_poly.entity_id
_entity_poly.type
_entity_poly.pdbx_seq_one_letter_code
_entity_poly.pdbx_strand_id
1 'polypeptide(L)'
;MGTGQSLATLNRRRNLKNIKFRTKRRKLTGLVSESDHLTYLNTYIQWQKHKYSSKWCTDNFVHAKAMRKVREVRAQLAEIMESQRLEMLSSGTDWDVVRKCVCSAYFYNAARLKGIGEYANVRTGMPCFLHPTSALFGMGYTPDYVVYHELVMTAKEYMQSVTAVDAQWLAELGPMFYSVKETIKTRLEKIRDTERTTAAMEREMEEAQKQLSERKIQTARAQRRVGGTQIAEAGKHSVSSTRAQSKRSFGM
;
A
#
# COMPACT_ATOMS: atom_id res chain seq x y z
N MET A 1 10.54 29.51 46.07
CA MET A 1 11.81 28.94 45.56
C MET A 1 11.52 27.55 45.01
N GLY A 2 11.91 27.26 43.77
CA GLY A 2 11.66 25.96 43.12
C GLY A 2 11.47 26.12 41.62
N THR A 3 12.58 26.36 40.94
CA THR A 3 12.76 26.78 39.55
C THR A 3 11.98 25.98 38.49
N GLY A 4 11.10 26.67 37.77
CA GLY A 4 10.83 26.40 36.36
C GLY A 4 11.73 27.28 35.49
N GLN A 5 12.53 26.69 34.60
CA GLN A 5 13.09 27.33 33.39
C GLN A 5 13.88 26.32 32.53
N SER A 6 13.65 26.38 31.21
CA SER A 6 14.56 25.97 30.12
C SER A 6 14.67 24.46 29.83
N LEU A 7 13.91 23.83 28.93
CA LEU A 7 13.75 24.11 27.49
C LEU A 7 15.06 24.24 26.67
N ALA A 8 16.20 23.70 27.13
CA ALA A 8 17.45 23.81 26.38
C ALA A 8 18.47 22.68 26.59
N THR A 9 18.23 21.48 26.03
CA THR A 9 19.35 20.66 25.50
C THR A 9 18.96 19.97 24.19
N LEU A 10 18.34 20.76 23.32
CA LEU A 10 18.24 20.55 21.89
C LEU A 10 19.65 20.69 21.27
N ASN A 11 20.43 19.60 21.16
CA ASN A 11 21.42 19.45 20.07
C ASN A 11 22.11 18.06 20.04
N ARG A 12 21.36 16.99 19.81
CA ARG A 12 21.91 15.78 19.13
C ARG A 12 21.95 15.96 17.61
N ARG A 13 22.30 17.16 17.12
CA ARG A 13 22.54 17.46 15.68
C ARG A 13 24.03 17.43 15.32
N ARG A 14 24.76 16.41 15.73
CA ARG A 14 26.10 16.12 15.19
C ARG A 14 26.34 14.62 15.23
N ASN A 15 25.97 13.88 14.17
CA ASN A 15 26.71 12.68 13.75
C ASN A 15 26.29 12.04 12.40
N LEU A 16 25.39 12.64 11.61
CA LEU A 16 25.13 12.18 10.23
C LEU A 16 25.36 13.23 9.13
N LYS A 17 26.04 14.35 9.42
CA LYS A 17 26.14 15.49 8.48
C LYS A 17 27.04 15.29 7.25
N ASN A 18 27.64 14.12 7.02
CA ASN A 18 28.63 13.95 5.94
C ASN A 18 28.44 12.65 5.13
N ILE A 19 27.24 12.42 4.61
CA ILE A 19 27.07 11.71 3.34
C ILE A 19 26.57 12.72 2.32
N LYS A 20 27.38 13.75 2.04
CA LYS A 20 27.19 14.53 0.84
C LYS A 20 27.67 13.67 -0.32
N PHE A 21 26.74 12.99 -0.98
CA PHE A 21 26.96 12.45 -2.32
C PHE A 21 27.30 13.62 -3.25
N ARG A 22 28.59 13.94 -3.38
CA ARG A 22 29.09 14.90 -4.36
C ARG A 22 29.11 14.19 -5.72
N THR A 23 27.94 13.84 -6.22
CA THR A 23 27.78 12.97 -7.39
C THR A 23 27.91 13.77 -8.67
N LYS A 24 29.01 13.54 -9.41
CA LYS A 24 29.05 13.73 -10.86
C LYS A 24 28.06 12.68 -11.43
N ARG A 25 26.89 13.16 -11.88
CA ARG A 25 25.60 12.47 -12.17
C ARG A 25 25.58 11.16 -12.99
N ARG A 26 26.68 10.49 -13.33
CA ARG A 26 26.68 9.46 -14.40
C ARG A 26 27.04 8.02 -14.02
N LYS A 27 27.34 7.69 -12.75
CA LYS A 27 27.71 6.30 -12.37
C LYS A 27 27.27 5.85 -10.96
N LEU A 28 26.07 6.21 -10.49
CA LEU A 28 25.44 5.45 -9.40
C LEU A 28 24.40 4.52 -10.02
N THR A 29 24.72 3.23 -10.11
CA THR A 29 23.85 2.16 -10.64
C THR A 29 22.69 1.81 -9.70
N GLY A 30 22.12 2.79 -9.00
CA GLY A 30 21.17 2.54 -7.92
C GLY A 30 20.36 3.74 -7.42
N LEU A 31 20.26 4.81 -8.21
CA LEU A 31 19.31 5.88 -7.91
C LEU A 31 17.89 5.34 -8.00
N VAL A 32 17.13 5.47 -6.91
CA VAL A 32 15.70 5.20 -6.90
C VAL A 32 15.00 6.50 -7.20
N SER A 33 14.35 6.56 -8.36
CA SER A 33 13.80 7.80 -8.91
C SER A 33 12.74 8.45 -8.00
N GLU A 34 12.13 7.68 -7.11
CA GLU A 34 11.02 8.18 -6.28
C GLU A 34 11.46 8.66 -4.90
N SER A 35 12.70 8.36 -4.47
CA SER A 35 13.13 8.61 -3.10
C SER A 35 14.64 8.66 -2.91
N ASP A 36 15.11 9.75 -2.30
CA ASP A 36 16.48 9.88 -1.81
C ASP A 36 16.76 8.88 -0.66
N HIS A 37 15.78 8.66 0.22
CA HIS A 37 15.91 7.73 1.33
C HIS A 37 16.09 6.28 0.83
N LEU A 38 15.33 5.89 -0.21
CA LEU A 38 15.52 4.58 -0.85
C LEU A 38 16.86 4.48 -1.58
N THR A 39 17.35 5.58 -2.14
CA THR A 39 18.69 5.62 -2.75
C THR A 39 19.79 5.36 -1.71
N TYR A 40 19.66 5.90 -0.49
CA TYR A 40 20.58 5.57 0.61
C TYR A 40 20.52 4.10 1.01
N LEU A 41 19.30 3.55 1.14
CA LEU A 41 19.07 2.14 1.45
C LEU A 41 19.68 1.23 0.38
N ASN A 42 19.42 1.51 -0.90
CA ASN A 42 19.95 0.73 -2.01
C ASN A 42 21.48 0.76 -2.05
N THR A 43 22.10 1.94 -1.83
CA THR A 43 23.56 2.05 -1.75
C THR A 43 24.12 1.18 -0.63
N TYR A 44 23.47 1.16 0.54
CA TYR A 44 23.88 0.31 1.65
C TYR A 44 23.73 -1.18 1.34
N ILE A 45 22.62 -1.60 0.74
CA ILE A 45 22.38 -2.99 0.32
C ILE A 45 23.44 -3.45 -0.69
N GLN A 46 23.77 -2.62 -1.68
CA GLN A 46 24.83 -2.94 -2.65
C GLN A 46 26.19 -3.06 -1.98
N TRP A 47 26.54 -2.13 -1.07
CA TRP A 47 27.79 -2.22 -0.32
C TRP A 47 27.87 -3.50 0.52
N GLN A 48 26.76 -3.91 1.14
CA GLN A 48 26.65 -5.16 1.88
C GLN A 48 26.85 -6.39 0.96
N LYS A 49 26.23 -6.41 -0.23
CA LYS A 49 26.42 -7.48 -1.23
C LYS A 49 27.88 -7.60 -1.69
N HIS A 50 28.60 -6.49 -1.78
CA HIS A 50 30.03 -6.44 -2.07
C HIS A 50 30.92 -6.60 -0.82
N LYS A 51 30.42 -7.31 0.21
CA LYS A 51 31.16 -7.67 1.43
C LYS A 51 31.79 -6.47 2.15
N TYR A 52 31.11 -5.32 2.13
CA TYR A 52 31.57 -4.09 2.77
C TYR A 52 32.92 -3.57 2.21
N SER A 53 33.20 -3.84 0.94
CA SER A 53 34.47 -3.47 0.29
C SER A 53 34.71 -1.95 0.26
N SER A 54 35.91 -1.54 0.70
CA SER A 54 36.34 -0.14 0.57
C SER A 54 36.64 0.23 -0.88
N LYS A 55 37.12 -0.72 -1.68
CA LYS A 55 37.36 -0.53 -3.12
C LYS A 55 36.05 -0.22 -3.84
N TRP A 56 34.97 -0.96 -3.53
CA TRP A 56 33.65 -0.68 -4.10
C TRP A 56 33.17 0.74 -3.78
N CYS A 57 33.39 1.22 -2.55
CA CYS A 57 33.05 2.59 -2.17
C CYS A 57 33.80 3.61 -3.02
N THR A 58 35.11 3.44 -3.22
CA THR A 58 35.92 4.32 -4.07
C THR A 58 35.42 4.30 -5.52
N ASP A 59 35.19 3.11 -6.07
CA ASP A 59 34.75 2.92 -7.46
C ASP A 59 33.34 3.51 -7.72
N ASN A 60 32.49 3.57 -6.69
CA ASN A 60 31.13 4.14 -6.74
C ASN A 60 31.01 5.55 -6.12
N PHE A 61 32.14 6.21 -5.83
CA PHE A 61 32.18 7.57 -5.26
C PHE A 61 31.42 7.72 -3.93
N VAL A 62 31.40 6.65 -3.13
CA VAL A 62 30.83 6.61 -1.77
C VAL A 62 31.93 6.79 -0.75
N HIS A 63 31.68 7.56 0.32
CA HIS A 63 32.65 7.74 1.39
C HIS A 63 32.72 6.50 2.31
N ALA A 64 33.78 5.68 2.16
CA ALA A 64 33.96 4.45 2.94
C ALA A 64 33.96 4.66 4.47
N LYS A 65 34.49 5.79 4.97
CA LYS A 65 34.46 6.12 6.41
C LYS A 65 33.03 6.34 6.91
N ALA A 66 32.19 7.01 6.10
CA ALA A 66 30.79 7.24 6.45
C ALA A 66 30.00 5.93 6.43
N MET A 67 30.23 5.05 5.44
CA MET A 67 29.55 3.74 5.37
C MET A 67 29.89 2.83 6.54
N ARG A 68 31.16 2.81 6.99
CA ARG A 68 31.54 2.13 8.23
C ARG A 68 30.76 2.67 9.43
N LYS A 69 30.62 3.99 9.53
CA LYS A 69 29.84 4.59 10.63
C LYS A 69 28.36 4.21 10.57
N VAL A 70 27.76 4.18 9.37
CA VAL A 70 26.38 3.72 9.18
C VAL A 70 26.21 2.27 9.65
N ARG A 71 27.18 1.38 9.36
CA ARG A 71 27.14 -0.01 9.83
C ARG A 71 27.22 -0.12 11.36
N GLU A 72 28.10 0.65 12.01
CA GLU A 72 28.18 0.71 13.47
C GLU A 72 26.85 1.16 14.08
N VAL A 73 26.26 2.26 13.57
CA VAL A 73 24.98 2.79 14.08
C VAL A 73 23.84 1.79 13.88
N ARG A 74 23.80 1.10 12.72
CA ARG A 74 22.81 0.04 12.48
C ARG A 74 22.94 -1.10 13.47
N ALA A 75 24.17 -1.53 13.79
CA ALA A 75 24.40 -2.60 14.76
C ALA A 75 23.91 -2.20 16.16
N GLN A 76 24.19 -0.96 16.59
CA GLN A 76 23.69 -0.42 17.86
C GLN A 76 22.17 -0.36 17.91
N LEU A 77 21.52 0.04 16.81
CA LEU A 77 20.06 0.06 16.73
C LEU A 77 19.46 -1.34 16.79
N ALA A 78 20.08 -2.33 16.14
CA ALA A 78 19.63 -3.72 16.19
C ALA A 78 19.70 -4.30 17.61
N GLU A 79 20.79 -4.03 18.34
CA GLU A 79 20.95 -4.42 19.74
C GLU A 79 19.88 -3.78 20.64
N ILE A 80 19.57 -2.50 20.43
CA ILE A 80 18.49 -1.83 21.16
C ILE A 80 17.14 -2.47 20.84
N MET A 81 16.84 -2.75 19.57
CA MET A 81 15.58 -3.39 19.17
C MET A 81 15.40 -4.76 19.83
N GLU A 82 16.47 -5.57 19.86
CA GLU A 82 16.48 -6.86 20.56
C GLU A 82 16.24 -6.69 22.07
N SER A 83 16.91 -5.72 22.70
CA SER A 83 16.72 -5.42 24.13
C SER A 83 15.28 -5.01 24.48
N GLN A 84 14.59 -4.34 23.55
CA GLN A 84 13.21 -3.89 23.70
C GLN A 84 12.19 -4.93 23.22
N ARG A 85 12.64 -6.14 22.83
CA ARG A 85 11.80 -7.22 22.29
C ARG A 85 10.98 -6.79 21.07
N LEU A 86 11.55 -5.93 20.23
CA LEU A 86 10.95 -5.53 18.96
C LEU A 86 11.37 -6.51 17.87
N GLU A 87 10.38 -7.06 17.15
CA GLU A 87 10.64 -7.99 16.06
C GLU A 87 11.27 -7.28 14.85
N MET A 88 12.39 -7.80 14.36
CA MET A 88 13.06 -7.29 13.17
C MET A 88 12.51 -7.95 11.92
N LEU A 89 11.54 -7.29 11.27
CA LEU A 89 10.95 -7.72 10.01
C LEU A 89 11.64 -7.05 8.81
N SER A 90 11.66 -7.73 7.67
CA SER A 90 12.12 -7.18 6.40
C SER A 90 10.95 -6.97 5.45
N SER A 91 10.90 -5.80 4.80
CA SER A 91 9.88 -5.47 3.80
C SER A 91 10.11 -6.12 2.43
N GLY A 92 11.19 -6.92 2.27
CA GLY A 92 11.50 -7.59 1.01
C GLY A 92 11.70 -6.61 -0.15
N THR A 93 10.85 -6.71 -1.17
CA THR A 93 10.86 -5.85 -2.37
C THR A 93 9.80 -4.74 -2.33
N ASP A 94 9.01 -4.66 -1.26
CA ASP A 94 7.99 -3.62 -1.11
C ASP A 94 8.62 -2.32 -0.60
N TRP A 95 8.82 -1.39 -1.54
CA TRP A 95 9.38 -0.07 -1.25
C TRP A 95 8.37 0.88 -0.61
N ASP A 96 7.08 0.62 -0.77
CA ASP A 96 6.02 1.48 -0.23
C ASP A 96 5.90 1.32 1.28
N VAL A 97 6.17 0.13 1.82
CA VAL A 97 6.30 -0.06 3.28
C VAL A 97 7.38 0.85 3.86
N VAL A 98 8.53 0.95 3.18
CA VAL A 98 9.63 1.83 3.62
C VAL A 98 9.24 3.30 3.46
N ARG A 99 8.59 3.68 2.34
CA ARG A 99 8.12 5.06 2.12
C ARG A 99 7.06 5.47 3.15
N LYS A 100 6.12 4.59 3.49
CA LYS A 100 5.14 4.79 4.57
C LYS A 100 5.82 4.94 5.92
N CYS A 101 6.85 4.15 6.23
CA CYS A 101 7.64 4.32 7.45
C CYS A 101 8.32 5.70 7.51
N VAL A 102 8.96 6.13 6.41
CA VAL A 102 9.55 7.48 6.31
C VAL A 102 8.48 8.56 6.46
N CYS A 103 7.31 8.37 5.84
CA CYS A 103 6.17 9.27 5.98
C CYS A 103 5.72 9.37 7.45
N SER A 104 5.64 8.26 8.18
CA SER A 104 5.26 8.25 9.60
C SER A 104 6.27 8.99 10.49
N ALA A 105 7.55 8.98 10.11
CA ALA A 105 8.60 9.68 10.84
C ALA A 105 8.65 11.18 10.53
N TYR A 106 8.27 11.58 9.31
CA TYR A 106 8.44 12.94 8.80
C TYR A 106 7.14 13.59 8.30
N PHE A 107 5.97 13.12 8.73
CA PHE A 107 4.69 13.66 8.26
C PHE A 107 4.60 15.17 8.47
N TYR A 108 5.18 15.71 9.55
CA TYR A 108 5.20 17.15 9.86
C TYR A 108 6.09 17.99 8.93
N ASN A 109 6.99 17.33 8.18
CA ASN A 109 7.84 17.91 7.14
C ASN A 109 7.33 17.48 5.76
N ALA A 110 6.04 17.64 5.51
CA ALA A 110 5.44 17.42 4.21
C ALA A 110 5.35 18.72 3.39
N ALA A 111 5.53 18.60 2.08
CA ALA A 111 5.29 19.67 1.11
C ALA A 111 4.42 19.17 -0.04
N ARG A 112 3.60 20.06 -0.60
CA ARG A 112 2.75 19.81 -1.76
C ARG A 112 3.21 20.63 -2.96
N LEU A 113 3.05 20.09 -4.15
CA LEU A 113 3.32 20.78 -5.40
C LEU A 113 2.33 21.95 -5.56
N LYS A 114 2.84 23.15 -5.84
CA LYS A 114 2.03 24.36 -6.03
C LYS A 114 2.15 24.91 -7.45
N GLY A 115 3.31 24.74 -8.08
CA GLY A 115 3.59 25.18 -9.44
C GLY A 115 4.76 24.41 -10.05
N ILE A 116 5.30 24.90 -11.16
CA ILE A 116 6.40 24.24 -11.88
C ILE A 116 7.67 24.29 -11.01
N GLY A 117 7.99 23.16 -10.39
CA GLY A 117 9.17 23.02 -9.52
C GLY A 117 9.08 23.78 -8.18
N GLU A 118 7.95 24.40 -7.87
CA GLU A 118 7.68 25.07 -6.59
C GLU A 118 6.78 24.20 -5.72
N TYR A 119 7.27 23.90 -4.52
CA TYR A 119 6.52 23.22 -3.49
C TYR A 119 6.16 24.22 -2.38
N ALA A 120 5.11 23.91 -1.62
CA ALA A 120 4.76 24.63 -0.41
C ALA A 120 4.60 23.65 0.74
N ASN A 121 5.18 23.96 1.89
CA ASN A 121 4.98 23.16 3.10
C ASN A 121 3.47 23.05 3.39
N VAL A 122 2.98 21.83 3.61
CA VAL A 122 1.52 21.58 3.73
C VAL A 122 0.94 22.26 4.98
N ARG A 123 1.74 22.42 6.03
CA ARG A 123 1.31 22.99 7.31
C ARG A 123 1.51 24.50 7.37
N THR A 124 2.70 24.98 7.02
CA THR A 124 3.03 26.42 7.17
C THR A 124 2.74 27.24 5.93
N GLY A 125 2.51 26.59 4.78
CA GLY A 125 2.37 27.26 3.49
C GLY A 125 3.66 27.90 2.97
N MET A 126 4.79 27.76 3.69
CA MET A 126 6.06 28.34 3.28
C MET A 126 6.52 27.74 1.95
N PRO A 127 6.94 28.58 0.98
CA PRO A 127 7.48 28.10 -0.28
C PRO A 127 8.79 27.36 -0.04
N CYS A 128 9.01 26.29 -0.80
CA CYS A 128 10.20 25.46 -0.71
C CYS A 128 10.49 24.80 -2.06
N PHE A 129 11.75 24.47 -2.30
CA PHE A 129 12.22 23.93 -3.56
C PHE A 129 12.96 22.61 -3.34
N LEU A 130 12.92 21.72 -4.33
CA LEU A 130 13.77 20.53 -4.30
C LEU A 130 15.23 20.95 -4.38
N HIS A 131 16.07 20.43 -3.49
CA HIS A 131 17.50 20.69 -3.57
C HIS A 131 18.09 20.05 -4.85
N PRO A 132 19.00 20.72 -5.58
CA PRO A 132 19.54 20.22 -6.86
C PRO A 132 20.24 18.85 -6.79
N THR A 133 20.65 18.42 -5.59
CA THR A 133 21.27 17.11 -5.36
C THR A 133 20.27 15.98 -5.11
N SER A 134 18.98 16.28 -4.96
CA SER A 134 17.94 15.27 -4.78
C SER A 134 17.78 14.46 -6.08
N ALA A 135 17.54 13.16 -5.95
CA ALA A 135 17.23 12.26 -7.05
C ALA A 135 15.99 12.73 -7.81
N LEU A 136 14.99 13.28 -7.10
CA LEU A 136 13.74 13.82 -7.67
C LEU A 136 13.96 15.07 -8.53
N PHE A 137 15.12 15.72 -8.45
CA PHE A 137 15.38 16.95 -9.18
C PHE A 137 15.69 16.69 -10.67
N GLY A 138 14.71 16.99 -11.53
CA GLY A 138 14.88 17.00 -12.99
C GLY A 138 14.53 15.69 -13.70
N MET A 139 13.71 14.83 -13.09
CA MET A 139 13.34 13.52 -13.68
C MET A 139 12.05 13.50 -14.51
N GLY A 140 11.52 14.66 -14.93
CA GLY A 140 10.33 14.74 -15.77
C GLY A 140 9.02 14.32 -15.09
N TYR A 141 9.10 13.62 -13.95
CA TYR A 141 8.02 13.33 -13.04
C TYR A 141 8.16 14.19 -11.77
N THR A 142 7.11 14.93 -11.42
CA THR A 142 7.03 15.75 -10.22
C THR A 142 5.90 15.24 -9.32
N PRO A 143 6.20 14.57 -8.20
CA PRO A 143 5.17 14.05 -7.30
C PRO A 143 4.39 15.20 -6.65
N ASP A 144 3.08 15.00 -6.48
CA ASP A 144 2.17 15.99 -5.88
C ASP A 144 2.47 16.25 -4.41
N TYR A 145 2.87 15.19 -3.68
CA TYR A 145 3.21 15.26 -2.26
C TYR A 145 4.58 14.64 -1.99
N VAL A 146 5.35 15.31 -1.15
CA VAL A 146 6.68 14.86 -0.74
C VAL A 146 6.89 15.06 0.75
N VAL A 147 7.73 14.21 1.35
CA VAL A 147 8.29 14.42 2.69
C VAL A 147 9.79 14.67 2.59
N TYR A 148 10.31 15.51 3.47
CA TYR A 148 11.73 15.87 3.48
C TYR A 148 12.35 15.74 4.88
N HIS A 149 13.64 15.37 4.92
CA HIS A 149 14.37 15.22 6.17
C HIS A 149 14.80 16.57 6.76
N GLU A 150 15.39 17.42 5.94
CA GLU A 150 15.95 18.71 6.36
C GLU A 150 15.58 19.83 5.37
N LEU A 151 15.42 21.04 5.90
CA LEU A 151 15.24 22.26 5.13
C LEU A 151 16.50 23.13 5.29
N VAL A 152 17.13 23.48 4.17
CA VAL A 152 18.31 24.33 4.14
C VAL A 152 17.90 25.73 3.69
N MET A 153 17.95 26.68 4.63
CA MET A 153 17.67 28.08 4.35
C MET A 153 18.91 28.76 3.73
N THR A 154 18.73 29.33 2.54
CA THR A 154 19.74 30.15 1.85
C THR A 154 19.06 31.40 1.27
N ALA A 155 19.27 31.72 -0.01
CA ALA A 155 18.42 32.68 -0.74
C ALA A 155 17.03 32.10 -1.06
N LYS A 156 16.91 30.78 -1.11
CA LYS A 156 15.66 30.02 -1.18
C LYS A 156 15.75 28.86 -0.19
N GLU A 157 14.61 28.38 0.26
CA GLU A 157 14.47 27.22 1.13
C GLU A 157 14.52 25.94 0.31
N TYR A 158 15.58 25.15 0.49
CA TYR A 158 15.76 23.90 -0.24
C TYR A 158 15.52 22.68 0.65
N MET A 159 14.67 21.76 0.19
CA MET A 159 14.40 20.48 0.82
C MET A 159 15.49 19.47 0.47
N GLN A 160 16.11 18.87 1.48
CA GLN A 160 17.12 17.81 1.34
C GLN A 160 16.60 16.45 1.83
N SER A 161 17.04 15.41 1.12
CA SER A 161 16.59 14.02 1.28
C SER A 161 15.07 13.93 1.20
N VAL A 162 14.57 13.90 -0.03
CA VAL A 162 13.15 13.99 -0.34
C VAL A 162 12.63 12.63 -0.80
N THR A 163 11.41 12.28 -0.39
CA THR A 163 10.68 11.08 -0.81
C THR A 163 9.28 11.46 -1.28
N ALA A 164 8.88 10.95 -2.44
CA ALA A 164 7.50 11.03 -2.89
C ALA A 164 6.59 10.21 -1.98
N VAL A 165 5.42 10.75 -1.62
CA VAL A 165 4.44 10.07 -0.75
C VAL A 165 3.02 10.31 -1.25
N ASP A 166 2.10 9.43 -0.88
CA ASP A 166 0.69 9.62 -1.18
C ASP A 166 -0.01 10.50 -0.14
N ALA A 167 -1.01 11.25 -0.59
CA ALA A 167 -1.82 12.10 0.28
C ALA A 167 -2.61 11.29 1.32
N GLN A 168 -3.10 10.09 0.96
CA GLN A 168 -3.77 9.20 1.92
C GLN A 168 -2.84 8.85 3.09
N TRP A 169 -1.56 8.53 2.83
CA TRP A 169 -0.65 8.12 3.90
C TRP A 169 -0.40 9.26 4.88
N LEU A 170 -0.32 10.50 4.40
CA LEU A 170 -0.21 11.67 5.28
C LEU A 170 -1.45 11.80 6.18
N ALA A 171 -2.64 11.60 5.65
CA ALA A 171 -3.87 11.64 6.43
C ALA A 171 -4.00 10.47 7.42
N GLU A 172 -3.60 9.26 7.03
CA GLU A 172 -3.62 8.06 7.88
C GLU A 172 -2.60 8.15 9.02
N LEU A 173 -1.38 8.60 8.73
CA LEU A 173 -0.27 8.62 9.69
C LEU A 173 -0.23 9.89 10.55
N GLY A 174 -0.88 10.97 10.08
CA GLY A 174 -0.98 12.24 10.79
C GLY A 174 -2.41 12.79 10.81
N PRO A 175 -3.41 12.06 11.35
CA PRO A 175 -4.83 12.46 11.28
C PRO A 175 -5.12 13.77 12.04
N MET A 176 -4.29 14.11 13.03
CA MET A 176 -4.38 15.39 13.76
C MET A 176 -3.88 16.58 12.93
N PHE A 177 -3.07 16.33 11.90
CA PHE A 177 -2.46 17.38 11.06
C PHE A 177 -3.13 17.48 9.69
N TYR A 178 -3.64 16.35 9.17
CA TYR A 178 -4.10 16.24 7.81
C TYR A 178 -5.51 15.65 7.75
N SER A 179 -6.36 16.24 6.91
CA SER A 179 -7.65 15.68 6.53
C SER A 179 -7.76 15.65 5.01
N VAL A 180 -8.25 14.53 4.48
CA VAL A 180 -8.52 14.42 3.05
C VAL A 180 -9.82 15.16 2.78
N LYS A 181 -9.72 16.35 2.16
CA LYS A 181 -10.89 17.04 1.64
C LYS A 181 -11.19 16.50 0.25
N GLU A 182 -12.30 15.77 0.12
CA GLU A 182 -12.80 15.37 -1.20
C GLU A 182 -13.22 16.62 -1.97
N THR A 183 -12.55 16.91 -3.08
CA THR A 183 -13.01 17.94 -4.01
C THR A 183 -14.21 17.42 -4.80
N ILE A 184 -15.06 18.33 -5.29
CA ILE A 184 -16.24 17.99 -6.09
C ILE A 184 -15.85 17.12 -7.30
N LYS A 185 -14.70 17.37 -7.94
CA LYS A 185 -14.16 16.54 -9.02
C LYS A 185 -13.92 15.09 -8.58
N THR A 186 -13.20 14.89 -7.48
CA THR A 186 -12.90 13.57 -6.93
C THR A 186 -14.18 12.82 -6.50
N ARG A 187 -15.17 13.56 -5.98
CA ARG A 187 -16.49 13.00 -5.63
C ARG A 187 -17.23 12.52 -6.88
N LEU A 188 -17.25 13.30 -7.96
CA LEU A 188 -17.89 12.92 -9.22
C LEU A 188 -17.22 11.71 -9.89
N GLU A 189 -15.90 11.61 -9.81
CA GLU A 189 -15.14 10.45 -10.30
C GLU A 189 -15.45 9.19 -9.49
N LYS A 190 -15.48 9.28 -8.14
CA LYS A 190 -15.92 8.17 -7.29
C LYS A 190 -17.35 7.73 -7.59
N ILE A 191 -18.28 8.67 -7.77
CA ILE A 191 -19.66 8.33 -8.12
C ILE A 191 -19.69 7.54 -9.44
N ARG A 192 -18.98 8.02 -10.47
CA ARG A 192 -18.87 7.32 -11.76
C ARG A 192 -18.23 5.93 -11.66
N ASP A 193 -17.19 5.78 -10.86
CA ASP A 193 -16.52 4.49 -10.69
C ASP A 193 -17.38 3.52 -9.89
N THR A 194 -18.12 4.02 -8.90
CA THR A 194 -19.11 3.25 -8.14
C THR A 194 -20.25 2.80 -9.06
N GLU A 195 -20.80 3.71 -9.88
CA GLU A 195 -21.83 3.40 -10.88
C GLU A 195 -21.35 2.35 -11.89
N ARG A 196 -20.07 2.43 -12.32
CA ARG A 196 -19.47 1.43 -13.22
C ARG A 196 -19.33 0.07 -12.55
N THR A 197 -18.89 0.02 -11.29
CA THR A 197 -18.77 -1.24 -10.56
C THR A 197 -20.13 -1.84 -10.22
N THR A 198 -21.12 -1.03 -9.82
CA THR A 198 -22.49 -1.51 -9.56
C THR A 198 -23.14 -2.01 -10.84
N ALA A 199 -22.99 -1.31 -11.98
CA ALA A 199 -23.52 -1.76 -13.26
C ALA A 199 -22.84 -3.05 -13.76
N ALA A 200 -21.54 -3.22 -13.50
CA ALA A 200 -20.83 -4.46 -13.80
C ALA A 200 -21.37 -5.62 -12.93
N MET A 201 -21.54 -5.40 -11.62
CA MET A 201 -22.11 -6.40 -10.71
C MET A 201 -23.55 -6.77 -11.08
N GLU A 202 -24.39 -5.81 -11.48
CA GLU A 202 -25.77 -6.10 -11.91
C GLU A 202 -25.80 -7.00 -13.14
N ARG A 203 -24.96 -6.73 -14.14
CA ARG A 203 -24.86 -7.58 -15.35
C ARG A 203 -24.40 -8.99 -15.01
N GLU A 204 -23.39 -9.13 -14.16
CA GLU A 204 -22.92 -10.44 -13.71
C GLU A 204 -24.01 -11.20 -12.93
N MET A 205 -24.80 -10.50 -12.10
CA MET A 205 -25.89 -11.11 -11.34
C MET A 205 -27.04 -11.57 -12.25
N GLU A 206 -27.39 -10.79 -13.29
CA GLU A 206 -28.40 -11.18 -14.29
C GLU A 206 -27.98 -12.41 -15.09
N GLU A 207 -26.71 -12.46 -15.53
CA GLU A 207 -26.17 -13.61 -16.23
C GLU A 207 -26.17 -14.87 -15.34
N ALA A 208 -25.77 -14.73 -14.07
CA ALA A 208 -25.81 -15.81 -13.10
C ALA A 208 -27.25 -16.30 -12.82
N GLN A 209 -28.22 -15.39 -12.71
CA GLN A 209 -29.63 -15.73 -12.53
C GLN A 209 -30.21 -16.49 -13.74
N LYS A 210 -29.90 -16.06 -14.97
CA LYS A 210 -30.29 -16.78 -16.18
C LYS A 210 -29.73 -18.20 -16.18
N GLN A 211 -28.43 -18.37 -15.93
CA GLN A 211 -27.82 -19.70 -15.88
C GLN A 211 -28.44 -20.59 -14.79
N LEU A 212 -28.76 -20.04 -13.62
CA LEU A 212 -29.45 -20.77 -12.56
C LEU A 212 -30.87 -21.19 -12.97
N SER A 213 -31.61 -20.31 -13.65
CA SER A 213 -32.96 -20.62 -14.13
C SER A 213 -32.95 -21.70 -15.21
N GLU A 214 -32.01 -21.64 -16.14
CA GLU A 214 -31.81 -22.65 -17.18
C GLU A 214 -31.42 -23.98 -16.57
N ARG A 215 -30.46 -23.99 -15.62
CA ARG A 215 -30.12 -25.21 -14.86
C ARG A 215 -31.34 -25.79 -14.17
N LYS A 216 -32.14 -24.99 -13.45
CA LYS A 216 -33.36 -25.46 -12.78
C LYS A 216 -34.36 -26.07 -13.77
N ILE A 217 -34.57 -25.44 -14.93
CA ILE A 217 -35.46 -25.96 -15.99
C ILE A 217 -34.90 -27.29 -16.54
N GLN A 218 -33.57 -27.38 -16.75
CA GLN A 218 -32.90 -28.60 -17.19
C GLN A 218 -33.07 -29.74 -16.18
N THR A 219 -32.85 -29.46 -14.89
CA THR A 219 -32.97 -30.44 -13.80
C THR A 219 -34.43 -30.89 -13.65
N ALA A 220 -35.40 -29.98 -13.73
CA ALA A 220 -36.81 -30.30 -13.68
C ALA A 220 -37.27 -31.13 -14.90
N ARG A 221 -36.76 -30.82 -16.11
CA ARG A 221 -36.99 -31.64 -17.31
C ARG A 221 -36.36 -33.04 -17.18
N ALA A 222 -35.16 -33.14 -16.60
CA ALA A 222 -34.51 -34.42 -16.34
C ALA A 222 -35.28 -35.26 -15.31
N GLN A 223 -35.74 -34.64 -14.21
CA GLN A 223 -36.58 -35.30 -13.20
C GLN A 223 -37.92 -35.78 -13.77
N ARG A 224 -38.57 -34.99 -14.62
CA ARG A 224 -39.80 -35.41 -15.32
C ARG A 224 -39.58 -36.58 -16.29
N ARG A 225 -38.40 -36.69 -16.90
CA ARG A 225 -38.04 -37.83 -17.77
C ARG A 225 -37.83 -39.13 -16.98
N VAL A 226 -37.34 -39.06 -15.74
CA VAL A 226 -37.09 -40.24 -14.89
C VAL A 226 -38.39 -40.78 -14.26
N GLY A 227 -39.40 -39.94 -14.04
CA GLY A 227 -40.72 -40.38 -13.52
C GLY A 227 -41.61 -41.14 -14.51
N GLY A 228 -41.19 -41.32 -15.76
CA GLY A 228 -41.96 -41.98 -16.82
C GLY A 228 -41.65 -43.46 -17.06
N THR A 229 -40.68 -44.04 -16.35
CA THR A 229 -40.36 -45.47 -16.47
C THR A 229 -41.23 -46.27 -15.51
N GLN A 230 -42.38 -46.77 -15.97
CA GLN A 230 -43.18 -47.75 -15.22
C GLN A 230 -42.36 -49.04 -15.03
N ILE A 231 -42.16 -49.43 -13.78
CA ILE A 231 -41.66 -50.76 -13.41
C ILE A 231 -42.84 -51.73 -13.58
N ALA A 232 -42.77 -52.63 -14.55
CA ALA A 232 -43.84 -53.59 -14.86
C ALA A 232 -43.89 -54.72 -13.82
N GLU A 233 -45.02 -54.86 -13.14
CA GLU A 233 -45.30 -55.99 -12.25
C GLU A 233 -46.09 -57.08 -13.01
N ALA A 234 -45.58 -58.31 -13.01
CA ALA A 234 -46.07 -59.40 -13.85
C ALA A 234 -47.05 -60.34 -13.11
N GLY A 235 -48.33 -60.25 -13.46
CA GLY A 235 -49.26 -61.36 -13.71
C GLY A 235 -49.83 -62.17 -12.53
N LYS A 236 -51.15 -62.39 -12.52
CA LYS A 236 -51.77 -63.70 -12.84
C LYS A 236 -53.30 -63.67 -12.93
N HIS A 237 -53.76 -64.65 -13.69
CA HIS A 237 -55.06 -64.88 -14.33
C HIS A 237 -56.32 -65.03 -13.44
N SER A 238 -57.46 -64.83 -14.12
CA SER A 238 -58.83 -65.37 -13.91
C SER A 238 -58.89 -66.76 -13.25
N VAL A 239 -59.97 -67.21 -12.58
CA VAL A 239 -61.30 -67.63 -13.12
C VAL A 239 -62.36 -67.73 -11.99
N SER A 240 -63.63 -67.69 -12.42
CA SER A 240 -64.97 -67.63 -11.82
C SER A 240 -65.46 -68.60 -10.71
N SER A 241 -66.62 -68.20 -10.14
CA SER A 241 -67.72 -68.99 -9.53
C SER A 241 -67.54 -69.36 -8.03
N THR A 242 -68.49 -69.26 -7.09
CA THR A 242 -69.95 -69.39 -7.12
C THR A 242 -70.58 -68.80 -5.83
N ARG A 243 -71.76 -68.16 -5.97
CA ARG A 243 -72.93 -68.00 -5.05
C ARG A 243 -72.83 -68.44 -3.57
N ALA A 244 -73.24 -67.56 -2.64
CA ALA A 244 -74.34 -67.80 -1.66
C ALA A 244 -74.68 -66.55 -0.82
N GLN A 245 -75.96 -66.44 -0.46
CA GLN A 245 -76.67 -65.31 0.15
C GLN A 245 -76.35 -65.10 1.64
N SER A 246 -76.60 -63.88 2.17
CA SER A 246 -77.70 -63.65 3.14
C SER A 246 -77.71 -62.24 3.76
N LYS A 247 -78.76 -61.49 3.41
CA LYS A 247 -79.66 -60.65 4.23
C LYS A 247 -79.13 -59.47 5.09
N ARG A 248 -79.77 -58.31 4.77
CA ARG A 248 -80.47 -57.34 5.67
C ARG A 248 -79.57 -56.52 6.62
N SER A 249 -79.80 -55.25 6.93
CA SER A 249 -80.91 -54.32 6.68
C SER A 249 -80.50 -52.90 7.12
N PHE A 250 -81.07 -51.90 6.46
CA PHE A 250 -81.56 -50.60 6.97
C PHE A 250 -80.70 -49.73 7.92
N GLY A 251 -80.46 -48.50 7.47
CA GLY A 251 -81.17 -47.35 8.06
C GLY A 251 -80.32 -46.29 8.76
N MET A 252 -80.39 -45.07 8.21
CA MET A 252 -79.97 -43.74 8.69
C MET A 252 -78.47 -43.44 8.82
#